data_AF-A0A434SVH7-F1
#
_entry.id   AF-A0A434SVH7-F1
#
_cell.length_a   1.000
_cell.length_b   1.000
_cell.length_c   1.000
_cell.angle_alpha   90.00
_cell.angle_beta   90.00
_cell.angle_gamma   90.00
#
_symmetry.space_group_name_H-M   'P 1'
#
loop_
_entity.id
_entity.type
_entity.pdbx_description
1 polymer ?
#
loop_
_entity_poly.entity_id
_entity_poly.type
_entity_poly.pdbx_seq_one_letter_code
_entity_poly.pdbx_strand_id
1 'polypeptide(L)'
;MTAALSNVSLLNRRSIRRNLLGGTTIVALLVGGMGVWAGTVDISGAVISHGTVVVDSSEKKVQHPTGGVVGKIFVRDGDRVRAGDVLVQLSDTVPRASLAYVTKNLDELYARKSRLEAERDGSERITLAPMLVARMNDPEIAATVASEQRLFELRRTEVSGNKARLRERIEQFGKQIEGYSAQESAKTKEIKLINDELVDIRSLVEMKLTLKSKLTEYEREATRIEGERAQLVSSIAQAKGAIAEIELQILQLDKEFSSETGSDLRDVEAKIAEFEERKVAAEDQLSRIDIRAPASGTVHQSAVHTVGGVIGAGDPIMLIVPDTDALAVEVKAAPQDIDQLSIGQRALLRFTAFNVHTTPETEGMVSMIAADVTRDQHTNEIYYTVRITPDPHELKKLGALSLAPGMPVEAFIRTGDRKVLSYLMKPLTDQMMRAFRDQ
;
A
#
# COMPACT_ATOMS: atom_id res chain seq x y z
N MET A 1 -50.25 -77.83 84.60
CA MET A 1 -50.09 -76.44 84.13
C MET A 1 -48.63 -76.21 83.79
N THR A 2 -48.30 -76.00 82.50
CA THR A 2 -47.02 -75.48 81.90
C THR A 2 -46.57 -76.22 80.62
N ALA A 3 -47.48 -76.48 79.67
CA ALA A 3 -47.08 -77.01 78.34
C ALA A 3 -47.90 -76.48 77.14
N ALA A 4 -48.85 -75.57 77.33
CA ALA A 4 -49.76 -75.12 76.25
C ALA A 4 -49.60 -73.64 75.82
N LEU A 5 -48.66 -72.90 76.42
CA LEU A 5 -48.47 -71.47 76.13
C LEU A 5 -47.22 -71.13 75.28
N SER A 6 -46.47 -72.12 74.81
CA SER A 6 -45.26 -71.90 74.00
C SER A 6 -45.45 -71.99 72.47
N ASN A 7 -46.60 -72.47 71.97
CA ASN A 7 -46.78 -72.75 70.53
C ASN A 7 -47.57 -71.70 69.72
N VAL A 8 -48.21 -70.70 70.35
CA VAL A 8 -48.99 -69.67 69.63
C VAL A 8 -48.12 -68.45 69.23
N SER A 9 -47.01 -68.19 69.94
CA SER A 9 -46.14 -67.03 69.68
C SER A 9 -45.15 -67.21 68.51
N LEU A 10 -44.88 -68.45 68.08
CA LEU A 10 -43.94 -68.74 66.99
C LEU A 10 -44.59 -68.68 65.59
N LEU A 11 -45.88 -68.99 65.47
CA LEU A 11 -46.61 -68.93 64.20
C LEU A 11 -46.88 -67.48 63.75
N ASN A 12 -47.14 -66.57 64.70
CA ASN A 12 -47.47 -65.17 64.38
C ASN A 12 -46.24 -64.32 64.00
N ARG A 13 -45.04 -64.64 64.52
CA ARG A 13 -43.80 -63.97 64.09
C ARG A 13 -43.37 -64.31 62.67
N ARG A 14 -43.70 -65.51 62.17
CA ARG A 14 -43.38 -65.94 60.79
C ARG A 14 -44.32 -65.31 59.76
N SER A 15 -45.61 -65.15 60.04
CA SER A 15 -46.55 -64.50 59.11
C SER A 15 -46.29 -62.99 58.98
N ILE A 16 -46.05 -62.31 60.10
CA ILE A 16 -45.72 -60.87 60.13
C ILE A 16 -44.40 -60.61 59.39
N ARG A 17 -43.34 -61.41 59.65
CA ARG A 17 -42.07 -61.27 58.91
C ARG A 17 -42.22 -61.55 57.42
N ARG A 18 -43.06 -62.50 57.00
CA ARG A 18 -43.27 -62.82 55.58
C ARG A 18 -44.05 -61.72 54.84
N ASN A 19 -45.05 -61.13 55.48
CA ASN A 19 -45.79 -59.99 54.91
C ASN A 19 -44.96 -58.70 54.93
N LEU A 20 -44.13 -58.49 55.97
CA LEU A 20 -43.17 -57.39 56.00
C LEU A 20 -42.09 -57.56 54.93
N LEU A 21 -41.52 -58.76 54.76
CA LEU A 21 -40.56 -59.02 53.68
C LEU A 21 -41.21 -58.87 52.31
N GLY A 22 -42.44 -59.35 52.11
CA GLY A 22 -43.17 -59.17 50.85
C GLY A 22 -43.40 -57.69 50.54
N GLY A 23 -43.85 -56.92 51.54
CA GLY A 23 -44.07 -55.49 51.45
C GLY A 23 -42.79 -54.70 51.18
N THR A 24 -41.70 -54.97 51.91
CA THR A 24 -40.42 -54.30 51.68
C THR A 24 -39.81 -54.67 50.34
N THR A 25 -39.98 -55.90 49.86
CA THR A 25 -39.50 -56.31 48.53
C THR A 25 -40.28 -55.60 47.41
N ILE A 26 -41.60 -55.43 47.55
CA ILE A 26 -42.42 -54.66 46.59
C ILE A 26 -42.02 -53.19 46.58
N VAL A 27 -41.83 -52.58 47.74
CA VAL A 27 -41.37 -51.18 47.84
C VAL A 27 -39.97 -51.03 47.25
N ALA A 28 -39.05 -51.95 47.54
CA ALA A 28 -37.70 -51.94 46.98
C ALA A 28 -37.70 -52.14 45.45
N LEU A 29 -38.57 -52.99 44.90
CA LEU A 29 -38.75 -53.15 43.45
C LEU A 29 -39.38 -51.93 42.80
N LEU A 30 -40.33 -51.27 43.47
CA LEU A 30 -40.98 -50.07 42.93
C LEU A 30 -40.04 -48.87 42.97
N VAL A 31 -39.35 -48.64 44.08
CA VAL A 31 -38.35 -47.56 44.22
C VAL A 31 -37.13 -47.84 43.36
N GLY A 32 -36.64 -49.09 43.32
CA GLY A 32 -35.54 -49.51 42.46
C GLY A 32 -35.92 -49.42 40.97
N GLY A 33 -37.11 -49.87 40.59
CA GLY A 33 -37.62 -49.80 39.23
C GLY A 33 -37.87 -48.36 38.77
N MET A 34 -38.46 -47.51 39.61
CA MET A 34 -38.66 -46.09 39.33
C MET A 34 -37.33 -45.33 39.32
N GLY A 35 -36.38 -45.68 40.19
CA GLY A 35 -35.03 -45.10 40.21
C GLY A 35 -34.23 -45.45 38.97
N VAL A 36 -34.28 -46.72 38.53
CA VAL A 36 -33.67 -47.17 37.26
C VAL A 36 -34.34 -46.46 36.09
N TRP A 37 -35.68 -46.44 36.03
CA TRP A 37 -36.43 -45.75 34.96
C TRP A 37 -36.12 -44.26 34.90
N ALA A 38 -36.12 -43.56 36.04
CA ALA A 38 -35.79 -42.14 36.12
C ALA A 38 -34.32 -41.83 35.79
N GLY A 39 -33.42 -42.81 35.95
CA GLY A 39 -32.01 -42.74 35.55
C GLY A 39 -31.75 -43.15 34.09
N THR A 40 -32.66 -43.85 33.43
CA THR A 40 -32.46 -44.31 32.03
C THR A 40 -33.24 -43.51 31.00
N VAL A 41 -34.34 -42.86 31.39
CA VAL A 41 -35.14 -42.05 30.47
C VAL A 41 -34.60 -40.63 30.40
N ASP A 42 -34.25 -40.23 29.19
CA ASP A 42 -33.84 -38.86 28.87
C ASP A 42 -35.07 -38.08 28.36
N ILE A 43 -35.30 -36.90 28.93
CA ILE A 43 -36.34 -35.97 28.47
C ILE A 43 -35.64 -34.81 27.77
N SER A 44 -35.98 -34.58 26.52
CA SER A 44 -35.51 -33.41 25.76
C SER A 44 -36.36 -32.20 26.13
N GLY A 45 -35.73 -31.15 26.64
CA GLY A 45 -36.37 -29.86 26.87
C GLY A 45 -36.21 -28.91 25.69
N ALA A 46 -36.97 -27.82 25.69
CA ALA A 46 -36.78 -26.71 24.76
C ALA A 46 -36.94 -25.38 25.48
N VAL A 47 -36.02 -24.45 25.22
CA VAL A 47 -36.17 -23.04 25.60
C VAL A 47 -36.93 -22.36 24.48
N ILE A 48 -38.04 -21.71 24.82
CA ILE A 48 -38.86 -20.96 23.88
C ILE A 48 -38.40 -19.51 23.95
N SER A 49 -38.04 -18.95 22.80
CA SER A 49 -37.60 -17.57 22.71
C SER A 49 -38.24 -16.89 21.51
N HIS A 50 -38.69 -15.65 21.71
CA HIS A 50 -39.29 -14.84 20.67
C HIS A 50 -38.23 -13.94 20.03
N GLY A 51 -38.34 -13.75 18.72
CA GLY A 51 -37.33 -13.03 17.96
C GLY A 51 -37.82 -12.48 16.64
N THR A 52 -36.88 -11.97 15.86
CA THR A 52 -37.11 -11.44 14.52
C THR A 52 -36.08 -11.96 13.53
N VAL A 53 -36.50 -12.11 12.28
CA VAL A 53 -35.59 -12.38 11.16
C VAL A 53 -34.74 -11.13 10.92
N VAL A 54 -33.42 -11.30 10.89
CA VAL A 54 -32.44 -10.26 10.59
C VAL A 54 -31.58 -10.73 9.41
N VAL A 55 -31.05 -9.80 8.62
CA VAL A 55 -29.96 -10.14 7.71
C VAL A 55 -28.73 -10.45 8.55
N ASP A 56 -28.06 -11.58 8.27
CA ASP A 56 -26.83 -11.92 8.99
C ASP A 56 -25.72 -10.88 8.73
N SER A 57 -25.74 -10.27 7.54
CA SER A 57 -24.80 -9.22 7.18
C SER A 57 -25.27 -7.85 7.64
N SER A 58 -24.29 -7.08 8.13
CA SER A 58 -24.44 -5.67 8.42
C SER A 58 -24.45 -4.86 7.11
N GLU A 59 -25.30 -3.83 7.10
CA GLU A 59 -25.35 -2.82 6.04
C GLU A 59 -23.93 -2.32 5.70
N LYS A 60 -23.58 -2.30 4.41
CA LYS A 60 -22.26 -1.88 3.95
C LYS A 60 -22.24 -0.36 3.77
N LYS A 61 -21.45 0.33 4.58
CA LYS A 61 -21.24 1.77 4.48
C LYS A 61 -20.35 2.08 3.28
N VAL A 62 -20.85 2.91 2.37
CA VAL A 62 -20.05 3.47 1.27
C VAL A 62 -19.50 4.81 1.73
N GLN A 63 -18.17 4.92 1.73
CA GLN A 63 -17.43 6.09 2.21
C GLN A 63 -16.30 6.43 1.25
N HIS A 64 -15.85 7.69 1.26
CA HIS A 64 -14.67 8.13 0.52
C HIS A 64 -13.59 8.65 1.49
N PRO A 65 -12.33 8.18 1.40
CA PRO A 65 -11.31 8.48 2.40
C PRO A 65 -10.98 9.96 2.54
N THR A 66 -11.01 10.73 1.44
CA THR A 66 -10.64 12.15 1.41
C THR A 66 -11.83 13.09 1.25
N GLY A 67 -13.02 12.57 0.92
CA GLY A 67 -14.16 13.40 0.54
C GLY A 67 -13.95 14.18 -0.78
N GLY A 68 -14.83 15.14 -1.05
CA GLY A 68 -14.80 15.98 -2.25
C GLY A 68 -16.14 16.62 -2.60
N VAL A 69 -16.16 17.36 -3.71
CA VAL A 69 -17.39 17.97 -4.24
C VAL A 69 -18.08 16.96 -5.15
N VAL A 70 -19.37 16.75 -4.98
CA VAL A 70 -20.18 15.83 -5.80
C VAL A 70 -20.36 16.39 -7.20
N GLY A 71 -19.86 15.67 -8.20
CA GLY A 71 -20.01 16.04 -9.62
C GLY A 71 -21.26 15.43 -10.25
N LYS A 72 -21.47 14.13 -10.06
CA LYS A 72 -22.64 13.39 -10.58
C LYS A 72 -23.11 12.34 -9.58
N ILE A 73 -24.41 12.10 -9.56
CA ILE A 73 -25.05 11.06 -8.75
C ILE A 73 -25.78 10.13 -9.72
N PHE A 74 -25.47 8.82 -9.67
CA PHE A 74 -25.99 7.83 -10.61
C PHE A 74 -27.12 6.98 -10.03
N VAL A 75 -27.31 7.00 -8.71
CA VAL A 75 -28.26 6.14 -7.99
C VAL A 75 -29.13 6.96 -7.02
N ARG A 76 -30.29 6.41 -6.67
CA ARG A 76 -31.21 6.94 -5.66
C ARG A 76 -31.53 5.87 -4.62
N ASP A 77 -32.10 6.30 -3.50
CA ASP A 77 -32.59 5.35 -2.48
C ASP A 77 -33.64 4.41 -3.07
N GLY A 78 -33.46 3.11 -2.83
CA GLY A 78 -34.29 2.04 -3.37
C GLY A 78 -33.79 1.45 -4.70
N ASP A 79 -32.77 2.03 -5.34
CA ASP A 79 -32.19 1.47 -6.56
C ASP A 79 -31.35 0.22 -6.24
N ARG A 80 -31.44 -0.79 -7.11
CA ARG A 80 -30.61 -1.99 -7.05
C ARG A 80 -29.31 -1.78 -7.83
N VAL A 81 -28.19 -2.06 -7.18
CA VAL A 81 -26.83 -1.89 -7.72
C VAL A 81 -26.06 -3.20 -7.66
N ARG A 82 -25.09 -3.36 -8.57
CA ARG A 82 -24.14 -4.47 -8.56
C ARG A 82 -22.82 -4.02 -7.96
N ALA A 83 -22.07 -4.97 -7.40
CA ALA A 83 -20.70 -4.71 -6.96
C ALA A 83 -19.87 -4.10 -8.11
N GLY A 84 -19.23 -2.95 -7.85
CA GLY A 84 -18.44 -2.20 -8.83
C GLY A 84 -19.17 -1.11 -9.60
N ASP A 85 -20.52 -1.05 -9.53
CA ASP A 85 -21.29 0.02 -10.15
C ASP A 85 -20.91 1.38 -9.56
N VAL A 86 -20.81 2.41 -10.41
CA VAL A 86 -20.52 3.78 -9.97
C VAL A 86 -21.77 4.38 -9.36
N LEU A 87 -21.68 4.82 -8.12
CA LEU A 87 -22.79 5.37 -7.34
C LEU A 87 -22.77 6.89 -7.41
N VAL A 88 -21.61 7.47 -7.13
CA VAL A 88 -21.37 8.91 -7.12
C VAL A 88 -20.01 9.15 -7.77
N GLN A 89 -19.92 10.19 -8.59
CA GLN A 89 -18.66 10.68 -9.12
C GLN A 89 -18.38 12.05 -8.53
N LEU A 90 -17.22 12.19 -7.88
CA LEU A 90 -16.70 13.47 -7.40
C LEU A 90 -16.22 14.33 -8.58
N SER A 91 -16.14 15.64 -8.35
CA SER A 91 -15.59 16.59 -9.32
C SER A 91 -14.13 16.26 -9.63
N ASP A 92 -13.83 16.08 -10.92
CA ASP A 92 -12.51 15.71 -11.41
C ASP A 92 -11.59 16.91 -11.67
N THR A 93 -12.10 18.15 -11.57
CA THR A 93 -11.36 19.37 -11.91
C THR A 93 -10.01 19.47 -11.18
N VAL A 94 -10.00 19.26 -9.87
CA VAL A 94 -8.77 19.38 -9.06
C VAL A 94 -7.82 18.19 -9.27
N PRO A 95 -8.27 16.92 -9.17
CA PRO A 95 -7.38 15.77 -9.45
C PRO A 95 -6.83 15.75 -10.87
N ARG A 96 -7.64 16.11 -11.88
CA ARG A 96 -7.23 16.17 -13.28
C ARG A 96 -6.20 17.28 -13.51
N ALA A 97 -6.40 18.46 -12.93
CA ALA A 97 -5.42 19.55 -12.99
C ALA A 97 -4.10 19.17 -12.31
N SER A 98 -4.15 18.48 -11.16
CA SER A 98 -2.97 17.96 -10.47
C SER A 98 -2.19 16.98 -11.34
N LEU A 99 -2.87 15.98 -11.92
CA LEU A 99 -2.24 15.02 -12.83
C LEU A 99 -1.65 15.69 -14.07
N ALA A 100 -2.36 16.66 -14.66
CA ALA A 100 -1.87 17.43 -15.80
C ALA A 100 -0.61 18.23 -15.45
N TYR A 101 -0.58 18.86 -14.27
CA TYR A 101 0.60 19.57 -13.77
C TYR A 101 1.80 18.63 -13.63
N VAL A 102 1.63 17.49 -12.94
CA VAL A 102 2.71 16.52 -12.74
C VAL A 102 3.21 15.96 -14.06
N THR A 103 2.29 15.60 -14.97
CA THR A 103 2.64 15.05 -16.29
C THR A 103 3.41 16.05 -17.14
N LYS A 104 2.99 17.32 -17.15
CA LYS A 104 3.70 18.38 -17.87
C LYS A 104 5.12 18.61 -17.34
N ASN A 105 5.29 18.65 -16.01
CA ASN A 105 6.62 18.78 -15.42
C ASN A 105 7.50 17.57 -15.76
N LEU A 106 6.96 16.35 -15.77
CA LEU A 106 7.69 15.17 -16.23
C LEU A 106 8.12 15.30 -17.69
N ASP A 107 7.23 15.70 -18.58
CA ASP A 107 7.54 15.88 -20.00
C ASP A 107 8.70 16.88 -20.21
N GLU A 108 8.70 18.01 -19.48
CA GLU A 108 9.80 18.98 -19.46
C GLU A 108 11.10 18.39 -18.92
N LEU A 109 11.04 17.64 -17.82
CA LEU A 109 12.22 17.01 -17.21
C LEU A 109 12.82 15.94 -18.12
N TYR A 110 12.02 15.12 -18.80
CA TYR A 110 12.52 14.13 -19.76
C TYR A 110 13.17 14.78 -20.98
N ALA A 111 12.59 15.88 -21.50
CA ALA A 111 13.19 16.60 -22.62
C ALA A 111 14.57 17.16 -22.22
N ARG A 112 14.65 17.75 -21.01
CA ARG A 112 15.91 18.23 -20.44
C ARG A 112 16.90 17.09 -20.20
N LYS A 113 16.45 15.94 -19.68
CA LYS A 113 17.29 14.76 -19.48
C LYS A 113 17.91 14.30 -20.80
N SER A 114 17.10 14.17 -21.86
CA SER A 114 17.59 13.79 -23.18
C SER A 114 18.66 14.76 -23.72
N ARG A 115 18.51 16.06 -23.49
CA ARG A 115 19.56 17.05 -23.83
C ARG A 115 20.83 16.80 -23.02
N LEU A 116 20.72 16.71 -21.69
CA LEU A 116 21.87 16.56 -20.79
C LEU A 116 22.63 15.25 -21.03
N GLU A 117 21.94 14.15 -21.35
CA GLU A 117 22.57 12.90 -21.75
C GLU A 117 23.36 13.07 -23.06
N ALA A 118 22.79 13.76 -24.06
CA ALA A 118 23.49 14.05 -25.30
C ALA A 118 24.72 14.96 -25.10
N GLU A 119 24.65 15.95 -24.20
CA GLU A 119 25.76 16.83 -23.84
C GLU A 119 26.88 16.07 -23.11
N ARG A 120 26.53 15.24 -22.13
CA ARG A 120 27.46 14.40 -21.37
C ARG A 120 28.22 13.44 -22.28
N ASP A 121 27.51 12.82 -23.22
CA ASP A 121 28.07 11.80 -24.10
C ASP A 121 28.75 12.42 -25.34
N GLY A 122 28.72 13.75 -25.49
CA GLY A 122 29.31 14.45 -26.64
C GLY A 122 28.63 14.12 -27.97
N SER A 123 27.35 13.76 -27.93
CA SER A 123 26.57 13.37 -29.10
C SER A 123 26.35 14.54 -30.05
N GLU A 124 26.14 14.27 -31.35
CA GLU A 124 25.86 15.34 -32.31
C GLU A 124 24.40 15.80 -32.31
N ARG A 125 23.50 14.95 -31.80
CA ARG A 125 22.05 15.16 -31.79
C ARG A 125 21.47 14.61 -30.49
N ILE A 126 20.35 15.19 -30.06
CA ILE A 126 19.58 14.70 -28.93
C ILE A 126 18.88 13.39 -29.32
N THR A 127 19.02 12.37 -28.48
CA THR A 127 18.20 11.15 -28.56
C THR A 127 17.03 11.30 -27.59
N LEU A 128 15.82 11.46 -28.12
CA LEU A 128 14.63 11.70 -27.30
C LEU A 128 14.15 10.41 -26.62
N ALA A 129 13.64 10.55 -25.39
CA ALA A 129 13.00 9.46 -24.68
C ALA A 129 11.78 8.91 -25.46
N PRO A 130 11.54 7.59 -25.51
CA PRO A 130 10.45 6.98 -26.30
C PRO A 130 9.06 7.54 -25.99
N MET A 131 8.81 7.90 -24.72
CA MET A 131 7.53 8.46 -24.28
C MET A 131 7.23 9.85 -24.87
N LEU A 132 8.28 10.65 -25.15
CA LEU A 132 8.14 11.94 -25.82
C LEU A 132 7.92 11.74 -27.32
N VAL A 133 8.66 10.81 -27.93
CA VAL A 133 8.54 10.47 -29.35
C VAL A 133 7.10 10.09 -29.71
N ALA A 134 6.46 9.26 -28.88
CA ALA A 134 5.08 8.84 -29.09
C ALA A 134 4.06 10.00 -29.07
N ARG A 135 4.39 11.12 -28.42
CA ARG A 135 3.51 12.27 -28.23
C ARG A 135 3.98 13.53 -28.97
N MET A 136 4.93 13.43 -29.90
CA MET A 136 5.46 14.58 -30.66
C MET A 136 4.41 15.33 -31.51
N ASN A 137 3.25 14.73 -31.76
CA ASN A 137 2.13 15.39 -32.43
C ASN A 137 1.44 16.44 -31.54
N ASP A 138 1.69 16.41 -30.22
CA ASP A 138 1.23 17.43 -29.29
C ASP A 138 2.06 18.72 -29.46
N PRO A 139 1.45 19.87 -29.82
CA PRO A 139 2.16 21.13 -30.02
C PRO A 139 2.95 21.60 -28.79
N GLU A 140 2.46 21.31 -27.58
CA GLU A 140 3.13 21.74 -26.35
C GLU A 140 4.43 20.96 -26.13
N ILE A 141 4.40 19.63 -26.35
CA ILE A 141 5.60 18.78 -26.27
C ILE A 141 6.58 19.13 -27.39
N ALA A 142 6.09 19.32 -28.61
CA ALA A 142 6.93 19.71 -29.73
C ALA A 142 7.65 21.05 -29.45
N ALA A 143 6.96 22.01 -28.83
CA ALA A 143 7.55 23.28 -28.43
C ALA A 143 8.64 23.11 -27.35
N THR A 144 8.39 22.29 -26.31
CA THR A 144 9.34 21.98 -25.25
C THR A 144 10.60 21.31 -25.81
N VAL A 145 10.44 20.27 -26.62
CA VAL A 145 11.55 19.56 -27.27
C VAL A 145 12.35 20.49 -28.19
N ALA A 146 11.67 21.31 -29.00
CA ALA A 146 12.34 22.27 -29.86
C ALA A 146 13.12 23.33 -29.05
N SER A 147 12.65 23.68 -27.87
CA SER A 147 13.36 24.62 -26.98
C SER A 147 14.64 24.02 -26.42
N GLU A 148 14.61 22.77 -25.96
CA GLU A 148 15.78 22.04 -25.49
C GLU A 148 16.78 21.78 -26.63
N GLN A 149 16.29 21.50 -27.85
CA GLN A 149 17.15 21.33 -29.02
C GLN A 149 17.88 22.63 -29.42
N ARG A 150 17.21 23.79 -29.37
CA ARG A 150 17.88 25.08 -29.58
C ARG A 150 18.93 25.36 -28.52
N LEU A 151 18.63 25.05 -27.26
CA LEU A 151 19.59 25.23 -26.16
C LEU A 151 20.82 24.33 -26.33
N PHE A 152 20.62 23.09 -26.72
CA PHE A 152 21.69 22.14 -27.02
C PHE A 152 22.64 22.65 -28.11
N GLU A 153 22.09 23.09 -29.24
CA GLU A 153 22.88 23.63 -30.35
C GLU A 153 23.66 24.89 -29.95
N LEU A 154 23.04 25.76 -29.14
CA LEU A 154 23.68 26.96 -28.60
C LEU A 154 24.87 26.60 -27.71
N ARG A 155 24.67 25.73 -26.71
CA ARG A 155 25.73 25.30 -25.78
C ARG A 155 26.88 24.58 -26.51
N ARG A 156 26.55 23.70 -27.47
CA ARG A 156 27.56 23.02 -28.29
C ARG A 156 28.39 24.01 -29.12
N THR A 157 27.74 25.01 -29.71
CA THR A 157 28.41 26.06 -30.50
C THR A 157 29.29 26.93 -29.62
N GLU A 158 28.85 27.25 -28.40
CA GLU A 158 29.63 28.03 -27.44
C GLU A 158 30.91 27.28 -27.03
N VAL A 159 30.80 26.02 -26.60
CA VAL A 159 31.96 25.22 -26.18
C VAL A 159 32.93 25.01 -27.33
N SER A 160 32.43 24.65 -28.52
CA SER A 160 33.27 24.47 -29.71
C SER A 160 33.94 25.76 -30.16
N GLY A 161 33.24 26.89 -30.10
CA GLY A 161 33.76 28.22 -30.40
C GLY A 161 34.86 28.65 -29.42
N ASN A 162 34.67 28.40 -28.11
CA ASN A 162 35.69 28.67 -27.09
C ASN A 162 36.96 27.85 -27.35
N LYS A 163 36.82 26.55 -27.64
CA LYS A 163 37.97 25.69 -28.01
C LYS A 163 38.65 26.16 -29.30
N ALA A 164 37.88 26.56 -30.31
CA ALA A 164 38.44 27.05 -31.56
C ALA A 164 39.32 28.29 -31.35
N ARG A 165 38.89 29.25 -30.52
CA ARG A 165 39.70 30.42 -30.17
C ARG A 165 41.00 30.05 -29.44
N LEU A 166 40.96 29.08 -28.53
CA LEU A 166 42.15 28.59 -27.83
C LEU A 166 43.11 27.87 -28.79
N ARG A 167 42.59 27.07 -29.73
CA ARG A 167 43.39 26.39 -30.76
C ARG A 167 44.05 27.36 -31.73
N GLU A 168 43.36 28.42 -32.14
CA GLU A 168 43.95 29.50 -32.96
C GLU A 168 45.16 30.13 -32.25
N ARG A 169 45.06 30.32 -30.93
CA ARG A 169 46.17 30.86 -30.13
C ARG A 169 47.35 29.88 -30.04
N ILE A 170 47.08 28.57 -29.97
CA ILE A 170 48.13 27.53 -30.07
C ILE A 170 48.83 27.63 -31.44
N GLU A 171 48.07 27.76 -32.53
CA GLU A 171 48.63 27.90 -33.87
C GLU A 171 49.50 29.16 -33.99
N GLN A 172 49.04 30.29 -33.45
CA GLN A 172 49.81 31.53 -33.40
C GLN A 172 51.16 31.36 -32.69
N PHE A 173 51.18 30.70 -31.51
CA PHE A 173 52.43 30.41 -30.80
C PHE A 173 53.30 29.41 -31.57
N GLY A 174 52.69 28.43 -32.25
CA GLY A 174 53.40 27.52 -33.16
C GLY A 174 54.15 28.27 -34.27
N LYS A 175 53.51 29.27 -34.87
CA LYS A 175 54.15 30.16 -35.88
C LYS A 175 55.25 31.03 -35.30
N GLN A 176 55.11 31.51 -34.06
CA GLN A 176 56.19 32.23 -33.37
C GLN A 176 57.40 31.32 -33.11
N ILE A 177 57.17 30.08 -32.66
CA ILE A 177 58.23 29.08 -32.47
C ILE A 177 58.95 28.79 -33.80
N GLU A 178 58.21 28.63 -34.90
CA GLU A 178 58.78 28.44 -36.23
C GLU A 178 59.73 29.60 -36.59
N GLY A 179 59.30 30.85 -36.37
CA GLY A 179 60.11 32.05 -36.60
C GLY A 179 61.36 32.12 -35.72
N TYR A 180 61.24 31.90 -34.41
CA TYR A 180 62.39 31.89 -33.50
C TYR A 180 63.36 30.75 -33.79
N SER A 181 62.86 29.57 -34.18
CA SER A 181 63.69 28.43 -34.53
C SER A 181 64.52 28.69 -35.78
N ALA A 182 63.96 29.41 -36.77
CA ALA A 182 64.71 29.82 -37.95
C ALA A 182 65.83 30.82 -37.59
N GLN A 183 65.54 31.79 -36.71
CA GLN A 183 66.54 32.75 -36.23
C GLN A 183 67.64 32.07 -35.38
N GLU A 184 67.25 31.13 -34.52
CA GLU A 184 68.18 30.34 -33.71
C GLU A 184 69.11 29.53 -34.62
N SER A 185 68.58 28.88 -35.65
CA SER A 185 69.39 28.13 -36.62
C SER A 185 70.37 29.03 -37.39
N ALA A 186 69.95 30.24 -37.75
CA ALA A 186 70.83 31.23 -38.38
C ALA A 186 71.96 31.67 -37.42
N LYS A 187 71.64 31.97 -36.16
CA LYS A 187 72.64 32.30 -35.12
C LYS A 187 73.58 31.14 -34.86
N THR A 188 73.11 29.90 -34.87
CA THR A 188 73.95 28.71 -34.72
C THR A 188 74.95 28.57 -35.88
N LYS A 189 74.57 28.94 -37.11
CA LYS A 189 75.52 29.01 -38.25
C LYS A 189 76.53 30.14 -38.08
N GLU A 190 76.09 31.32 -37.63
CA GLU A 190 76.96 32.48 -37.38
C GLU A 190 78.01 32.16 -36.28
N ILE A 191 77.59 31.48 -35.21
CA ILE A 191 78.48 30.99 -34.13
C ILE A 191 79.53 30.02 -34.67
N LYS A 192 79.19 29.18 -35.66
CA LYS A 192 80.18 28.30 -36.28
C LYS A 192 81.24 29.10 -37.05
N LEU A 193 80.80 30.07 -37.86
CA LEU A 193 81.70 30.89 -38.67
C LEU A 193 82.66 31.72 -37.80
N ILE A 194 82.15 32.40 -36.75
CA ILE A 194 82.99 33.22 -35.86
C ILE A 194 83.98 32.35 -35.06
N ASN A 195 83.60 31.12 -34.71
CA ASN A 195 84.51 30.19 -34.03
C ASN A 195 85.63 29.71 -34.95
N ASP A 196 85.34 29.46 -36.23
CA ASP A 196 86.36 29.12 -37.22
C ASP A 196 87.33 30.32 -37.40
N GLU A 197 86.83 31.55 -37.53
CA GLU A 197 87.66 32.77 -37.61
C GLU A 197 88.49 33.02 -36.33
N LEU A 198 87.94 32.70 -35.15
CA LEU A 198 88.64 32.81 -33.88
C LEU A 198 89.86 31.89 -33.81
N VAL A 199 89.78 30.68 -34.38
CA VAL A 199 90.91 29.75 -34.47
C VAL A 199 92.04 30.36 -35.30
N ASP A 200 91.69 30.91 -36.47
CA ASP A 200 92.65 31.53 -37.39
C ASP A 200 93.31 32.78 -36.77
N ILE A 201 92.51 33.69 -36.19
CA ILE A 201 93.01 34.90 -35.54
C ILE A 201 93.90 34.56 -34.34
N ARG A 202 93.54 33.53 -33.55
CA ARG A 202 94.37 33.08 -32.42
C ARG A 202 95.74 32.60 -32.89
N SER A 203 95.78 31.81 -33.97
CA SER A 203 97.04 31.36 -34.58
C SER A 203 97.90 32.53 -35.09
N LEU A 204 97.28 33.54 -35.72
CA LEU A 204 97.98 34.75 -36.18
C LEU A 204 98.54 35.58 -35.03
N VAL A 205 97.85 35.68 -33.89
CA VAL A 205 98.35 36.36 -32.68
C VAL A 205 99.55 35.61 -32.10
N GLU A 206 99.52 34.28 -32.04
CA GLU A 206 100.63 33.45 -31.56
C GLU A 206 101.88 33.62 -32.42
N MET A 207 101.71 33.73 -33.74
CA MET A 207 102.77 34.05 -34.70
C MET A 207 103.20 35.53 -34.66
N LYS A 208 102.58 36.38 -33.82
CA LYS A 208 102.80 37.84 -33.74
C LYS A 208 102.52 38.61 -35.04
N LEU A 209 101.64 38.07 -35.88
CA LEU A 209 101.24 38.66 -37.17
C LEU A 209 100.03 39.59 -37.05
N THR A 210 99.38 39.64 -35.88
CA THR A 210 98.26 40.56 -35.60
C THR A 210 98.23 40.98 -34.12
N LEU A 211 97.38 41.96 -33.79
CA LEU A 211 97.23 42.52 -32.45
C LEU A 211 96.29 41.68 -31.58
N LYS A 212 96.63 41.49 -30.30
CA LYS A 212 95.78 40.82 -29.31
C LYS A 212 94.40 41.48 -29.15
N SER A 213 94.31 42.80 -29.36
CA SER A 213 93.04 43.53 -29.35
C SER A 213 92.05 43.00 -30.39
N LYS A 214 92.53 42.51 -31.54
CA LYS A 214 91.68 41.96 -32.59
C LYS A 214 91.10 40.60 -32.18
N LEU A 215 91.88 39.74 -31.53
CA LEU A 215 91.37 38.49 -30.94
C LEU A 215 90.26 38.77 -29.92
N THR A 216 90.47 39.70 -28.99
CA THR A 216 89.46 40.06 -27.98
C THR A 216 88.19 40.69 -28.58
N GLU A 217 88.30 41.36 -29.73
CA GLU A 217 87.13 41.85 -30.48
C GLU A 217 86.25 40.68 -30.97
N TYR A 218 86.86 39.67 -31.60
CA TYR A 218 86.14 38.48 -32.07
C TYR A 218 85.61 37.62 -30.92
N GLU A 219 86.32 37.52 -29.80
CA GLU A 219 85.84 36.79 -28.62
C GLU A 219 84.58 37.44 -28.01
N ARG A 220 84.56 38.78 -27.94
CA ARG A 220 83.36 39.52 -27.50
C ARG A 220 82.20 39.35 -28.47
N GLU A 221 82.48 39.33 -29.77
CA GLU A 221 81.49 39.13 -30.81
C GLU A 221 80.87 37.72 -30.74
N ALA A 222 81.69 36.67 -30.61
CA ALA A 222 81.20 35.30 -30.41
C ALA A 222 80.31 35.19 -29.17
N THR A 223 80.75 35.79 -28.05
CA THR A 223 79.96 35.81 -26.80
C THR A 223 78.62 36.54 -26.98
N ARG A 224 78.61 37.65 -27.75
CA ARG A 224 77.39 38.40 -28.06
C ARG A 224 76.39 37.55 -28.85
N ILE A 225 76.84 36.88 -29.91
CA ILE A 225 76.00 36.03 -30.76
C ILE A 225 75.48 34.81 -29.97
N GLU A 226 76.30 34.22 -29.10
CA GLU A 226 75.86 33.15 -28.19
C GLU A 226 74.77 33.62 -27.23
N GLY A 227 74.90 34.82 -26.66
CA GLY A 227 73.87 35.45 -25.84
C GLY A 227 72.56 35.68 -26.59
N GLU A 228 72.63 36.14 -27.85
CA GLU A 228 71.46 36.30 -28.73
C GLU A 228 70.78 34.96 -29.02
N ARG A 229 71.55 33.89 -29.30
CA ARG A 229 71.01 32.53 -29.48
C ARG A 229 70.34 32.05 -28.19
N ALA A 230 70.97 32.23 -27.03
CA ALA A 230 70.40 31.83 -25.75
C ALA A 230 69.07 32.53 -25.45
N GLN A 231 68.95 33.82 -25.82
CA GLN A 231 67.69 34.56 -25.71
C GLN A 231 66.60 33.95 -26.60
N LEU A 232 66.92 33.58 -27.85
CA LEU A 232 65.97 32.92 -28.76
C LEU A 232 65.52 31.55 -28.23
N VAL A 233 66.43 30.75 -27.70
CA VAL A 233 66.12 29.46 -27.07
C VAL A 233 65.17 29.66 -25.88
N SER A 234 65.41 30.67 -25.05
CA SER A 234 64.52 31.05 -23.95
C SER A 234 63.11 31.43 -24.44
N SER A 235 63.02 32.25 -25.50
CA SER A 235 61.73 32.64 -26.10
C SER A 235 60.98 31.44 -26.70
N ILE A 236 61.66 30.48 -27.34
CA ILE A 236 61.06 29.23 -27.80
C ILE A 236 60.50 28.43 -26.62
N ALA A 237 61.25 28.31 -25.53
CA ALA A 237 60.80 27.60 -24.33
C ALA A 237 59.58 28.27 -23.69
N GLN A 238 59.55 29.61 -23.61
CA GLN A 238 58.41 30.38 -23.12
C GLN A 238 57.16 30.16 -23.96
N ALA A 239 57.29 30.21 -25.30
CA ALA A 239 56.16 29.97 -26.20
C ALA A 239 55.62 28.53 -26.09
N LYS A 240 56.50 27.53 -25.95
CA LYS A 240 56.09 26.13 -25.68
C LYS A 240 55.36 25.99 -24.35
N GLY A 241 55.82 26.68 -23.30
CA GLY A 241 55.13 26.74 -22.01
C GLY A 241 53.72 27.32 -22.12
N ALA A 242 53.55 28.41 -22.89
CA ALA A 242 52.25 29.02 -23.15
C ALA A 242 51.30 28.08 -23.93
N ILE A 243 51.82 27.31 -24.90
CA ILE A 243 51.03 26.28 -25.60
C ILE A 243 50.52 25.23 -24.61
N ALA A 244 51.42 24.68 -23.77
CA ALA A 244 51.03 23.66 -22.79
C ALA A 244 49.98 24.18 -21.79
N GLU A 245 50.07 25.45 -21.37
CA GLU A 245 49.06 26.08 -20.53
C GLU A 245 47.69 26.16 -21.23
N ILE A 246 47.66 26.56 -22.50
CA ILE A 246 46.41 26.65 -23.29
C ILE A 246 45.81 25.26 -23.52
N GLU A 247 46.63 24.24 -23.76
CA GLU A 247 46.16 22.85 -23.87
C GLU A 247 45.49 22.37 -22.58
N LEU A 248 46.08 22.70 -21.41
CA LEU A 248 45.46 22.42 -20.11
C LEU A 248 44.14 23.19 -19.92
N GLN A 249 44.05 24.44 -20.40
CA GLN A 249 42.81 25.22 -20.39
C GLN A 249 41.71 24.57 -21.23
N ILE A 250 42.04 24.00 -22.41
CA ILE A 250 41.09 23.26 -23.24
C ILE A 250 40.57 22.02 -22.49
N LEU A 251 41.46 21.26 -21.85
CA LEU A 251 41.07 20.09 -21.04
C LEU A 251 40.21 20.47 -19.83
N GLN A 252 40.52 21.60 -19.18
CA GLN A 252 39.74 22.12 -18.07
C GLN A 252 38.33 22.52 -18.51
N LEU A 253 38.20 23.19 -19.66
CA LEU A 253 36.89 23.56 -20.23
C LEU A 253 36.01 22.33 -20.47
N ASP A 254 36.59 21.24 -20.98
CA ASP A 254 35.88 19.97 -21.17
C ASP A 254 35.41 19.34 -19.87
N LYS A 255 36.30 19.33 -18.87
CA LYS A 255 36.00 18.77 -17.56
C LYS A 255 34.93 19.58 -16.83
N GLU A 256 34.99 20.91 -16.91
CA GLU A 256 34.01 21.80 -16.31
C GLU A 256 32.63 21.62 -16.94
N PHE A 257 32.55 21.60 -18.28
CA PHE A 257 31.31 21.34 -19.00
C PHE A 257 30.71 19.96 -18.64
N SER A 258 31.55 18.91 -18.61
CA SER A 258 31.10 17.56 -18.25
C SER A 258 30.65 17.46 -16.79
N SER A 259 31.33 18.15 -15.88
CA SER A 259 30.99 18.18 -14.45
C SER A 259 29.69 18.92 -14.20
N GLU A 260 29.49 20.08 -14.84
CA GLU A 260 28.24 20.85 -14.77
C GLU A 260 27.07 20.02 -15.31
N THR A 261 27.23 19.47 -16.52
CA THR A 261 26.21 18.62 -17.17
C THR A 261 25.88 17.39 -16.31
N GLY A 262 26.89 16.76 -15.70
CA GLY A 262 26.71 15.61 -14.81
C GLY A 262 25.95 15.97 -13.52
N SER A 263 26.22 17.15 -12.94
CA SER A 263 25.48 17.65 -11.78
C SER A 263 24.03 17.94 -12.12
N ASP A 264 23.79 18.67 -13.21
CA ASP A 264 22.45 18.99 -13.70
C ASP A 264 21.65 17.73 -14.03
N LEU A 265 22.29 16.73 -14.66
CA LEU A 265 21.64 15.46 -15.00
C LEU A 265 21.18 14.74 -13.74
N ARG A 266 22.05 14.63 -12.72
CA ARG A 266 21.72 13.99 -11.45
C ARG A 266 20.54 14.69 -10.75
N ASP A 267 20.51 16.02 -10.77
CA ASP A 267 19.44 16.80 -10.15
C ASP A 267 18.11 16.65 -10.93
N VAL A 268 18.17 16.56 -12.27
CA VAL A 268 17.01 16.27 -13.12
C VAL A 268 16.49 14.85 -12.89
N GLU A 269 17.37 13.85 -12.80
CA GLU A 269 16.99 12.46 -12.54
C GLU A 269 16.32 12.28 -11.17
N ALA A 270 16.83 12.96 -10.14
CA ALA A 270 16.19 12.98 -8.83
C ALA A 270 14.76 13.56 -8.89
N LYS A 271 14.57 14.65 -9.66
CA LYS A 271 13.25 15.25 -9.88
C LYS A 271 12.33 14.34 -10.70
N ILE A 272 12.85 13.64 -11.70
CA ILE A 272 12.07 12.67 -12.47
C ILE A 272 11.53 11.59 -11.54
N ALA A 273 12.38 10.97 -10.72
CA ALA A 273 11.95 9.96 -9.76
C ALA A 273 10.90 10.50 -8.78
N GLU A 274 11.06 11.72 -8.27
CA GLU A 274 10.07 12.36 -7.40
C GLU A 274 8.72 12.58 -8.11
N PHE A 275 8.73 13.10 -9.34
CA PHE A 275 7.52 13.39 -10.07
C PHE A 275 6.85 12.13 -10.63
N GLU A 276 7.59 11.06 -10.92
CA GLU A 276 7.04 9.75 -11.27
C GLU A 276 6.18 9.21 -10.10
N GLU A 277 6.69 9.26 -8.87
CA GLU A 277 5.93 8.86 -7.68
C GLU A 277 4.70 9.77 -7.45
N ARG A 278 4.86 11.08 -7.62
CA ARG A 278 3.73 12.02 -7.54
C ARG A 278 2.68 11.75 -8.62
N LYS A 279 3.08 11.27 -9.81
CA LYS A 279 2.17 10.94 -10.89
C LYS A 279 1.31 9.74 -10.50
N VAL A 280 1.92 8.69 -9.94
CA VAL A 280 1.19 7.52 -9.43
C VAL A 280 0.16 7.94 -8.39
N ALA A 281 0.53 8.81 -7.43
CA ALA A 281 -0.40 9.32 -6.44
C ALA A 281 -1.55 10.17 -7.05
N ALA A 282 -1.25 11.01 -8.05
CA ALA A 282 -2.25 11.81 -8.75
C ALA A 282 -3.20 10.95 -9.60
N GLU A 283 -2.70 9.89 -10.23
CA GLU A 283 -3.50 8.91 -10.98
C GLU A 283 -4.41 8.12 -10.04
N ASP A 284 -3.90 7.68 -8.88
CA ASP A 284 -4.72 7.02 -7.84
C ASP A 284 -5.83 7.95 -7.36
N GLN A 285 -5.51 9.21 -7.04
CA GLN A 285 -6.50 10.20 -6.63
C GLN A 285 -7.56 10.46 -7.72
N LEU A 286 -7.14 10.55 -8.99
CA LEU A 286 -8.08 10.72 -10.11
C LEU A 286 -8.95 9.47 -10.31
N SER A 287 -8.43 8.26 -10.09
CA SER A 287 -9.21 7.02 -10.20
C SER A 287 -10.25 6.88 -9.09
N ARG A 288 -10.00 7.47 -7.91
CA ARG A 288 -10.89 7.44 -6.74
C ARG A 288 -12.05 8.42 -6.80
N ILE A 289 -12.13 9.29 -7.80
CA ILE A 289 -13.30 10.17 -7.97
C ILE A 289 -14.59 9.36 -8.16
N ASP A 290 -14.50 8.16 -8.72
CA ASP A 290 -15.62 7.26 -8.92
C ASP A 290 -15.82 6.42 -7.66
N ILE A 291 -16.85 6.75 -6.88
CA ILE A 291 -17.25 5.97 -5.71
C ILE A 291 -18.12 4.81 -6.18
N ARG A 292 -17.64 3.59 -5.94
CA ARG A 292 -18.26 2.35 -6.43
C ARG A 292 -18.90 1.54 -5.31
N ALA A 293 -19.90 0.73 -5.67
CA ALA A 293 -20.55 -0.18 -4.75
C ALA A 293 -19.60 -1.32 -4.30
N PRO A 294 -19.36 -1.53 -2.99
CA PRO A 294 -18.55 -2.65 -2.50
C PRO A 294 -19.23 -4.02 -2.65
N ALA A 295 -20.57 -4.06 -2.74
CA ALA A 295 -21.35 -5.28 -2.89
C ALA A 295 -22.61 -5.02 -3.73
N SER A 296 -23.19 -6.09 -4.29
CA SER A 296 -24.49 -6.02 -4.96
C SER A 296 -25.62 -5.97 -3.94
N GLY A 297 -26.58 -5.08 -4.10
CA GLY A 297 -27.66 -4.87 -3.15
C GLY A 297 -28.56 -3.70 -3.49
N THR A 298 -29.36 -3.27 -2.52
CA THR A 298 -30.24 -2.10 -2.64
C THR A 298 -29.65 -0.92 -1.88
N VAL A 299 -29.68 0.27 -2.49
CA VAL A 299 -29.20 1.52 -1.88
C VAL A 299 -30.20 2.00 -0.82
N HIS A 300 -29.69 2.36 0.35
CA HIS A 300 -30.46 2.85 1.49
C HIS A 300 -29.74 4.04 2.15
N GLN A 301 -30.51 4.99 2.68
CA GLN A 301 -29.99 6.17 3.39
C GLN A 301 -28.88 6.93 2.65
N SER A 302 -29.11 7.32 1.40
CA SER A 302 -28.21 8.23 0.70
C SER A 302 -28.18 9.58 1.41
N ALA A 303 -27.01 10.01 1.87
CA ALA A 303 -26.79 11.34 2.45
C ALA A 303 -26.59 12.41 1.36
N VAL A 304 -26.36 11.98 0.11
CA VAL A 304 -26.04 12.85 -1.02
C VAL A 304 -27.23 12.93 -1.96
N HIS A 305 -27.84 14.12 -2.03
CA HIS A 305 -29.01 14.37 -2.86
C HIS A 305 -28.80 15.48 -3.91
N THR A 306 -27.72 16.26 -3.79
CA THR A 306 -27.47 17.42 -4.63
C THR A 306 -26.09 17.37 -5.27
N VAL A 307 -26.05 17.62 -6.57
CA VAL A 307 -24.81 17.90 -7.31
C VAL A 307 -24.25 19.23 -6.81
N GLY A 308 -22.95 19.29 -6.54
CA GLY A 308 -22.28 20.43 -5.91
C GLY A 308 -22.23 20.38 -4.37
N GLY A 309 -22.88 19.39 -3.75
CA GLY A 309 -22.72 19.12 -2.31
C GLY A 309 -21.29 18.70 -1.97
N VAL A 310 -20.87 18.95 -0.73
CA VAL A 310 -19.52 18.61 -0.23
C VAL A 310 -19.62 17.44 0.72
N ILE A 311 -18.74 16.45 0.52
CA ILE A 311 -18.61 15.26 1.38
C ILE A 311 -17.29 15.37 2.13
N GLY A 312 -17.31 15.15 3.45
CA GLY A 312 -16.11 15.10 4.28
C GLY A 312 -15.35 13.77 4.16
N ALA A 313 -14.12 13.76 4.66
CA ALA A 313 -13.28 12.57 4.71
C ALA A 313 -13.89 11.50 5.63
N GLY A 314 -14.20 10.32 5.08
CA GLY A 314 -14.78 9.20 5.82
C GLY A 314 -16.29 9.32 6.11
N ASP A 315 -16.95 10.38 5.64
CA ASP A 315 -18.39 10.54 5.84
C ASP A 315 -19.16 9.43 5.09
N PRO A 316 -20.16 8.80 5.74
CA PRO A 316 -21.04 7.84 5.07
C PRO A 316 -21.85 8.54 3.98
N ILE A 317 -21.65 8.10 2.75
CA ILE A 317 -22.32 8.63 1.56
C ILE A 317 -23.67 7.96 1.38
N MET A 318 -23.69 6.64 1.50
CA MET A 318 -24.91 5.81 1.46
C MET A 318 -24.63 4.43 2.07
N LEU A 319 -25.70 3.68 2.29
CA LEU A 319 -25.65 2.30 2.76
C LEU A 319 -26.11 1.37 1.65
N ILE A 320 -25.47 0.21 1.54
CA ILE A 320 -25.93 -0.87 0.65
C ILE A 320 -26.35 -2.05 1.50
N VAL A 321 -27.60 -2.47 1.30
CA VAL A 321 -28.15 -3.69 1.88
C VAL A 321 -27.99 -4.83 0.85
N PRO A 322 -27.10 -5.82 1.09
CA PRO A 322 -26.84 -6.86 0.10
C PRO A 322 -28.08 -7.73 -0.19
N ASP A 323 -28.24 -8.14 -1.45
CA ASP A 323 -29.38 -8.97 -1.89
C ASP A 323 -29.26 -10.45 -1.46
N THR A 324 -28.03 -10.92 -1.17
CA THR A 324 -27.69 -12.35 -1.04
C THR A 324 -27.35 -12.76 0.39
N ASP A 325 -27.83 -12.03 1.38
CA ASP A 325 -27.49 -12.35 2.76
C ASP A 325 -28.24 -13.59 3.24
N ALA A 326 -27.50 -14.48 3.88
CA ALA A 326 -28.10 -15.53 4.69
C ALA A 326 -28.98 -14.84 5.74
N LEU A 327 -30.25 -15.19 5.77
CA LEU A 327 -31.14 -14.71 6.81
C LEU A 327 -30.74 -15.40 8.11
N ALA A 328 -30.52 -14.62 9.16
CA ALA A 328 -30.37 -15.12 10.52
C ALA A 328 -31.63 -14.81 11.31
N VAL A 329 -31.85 -15.57 12.37
CA VAL A 329 -32.92 -15.32 13.33
C VAL A 329 -32.29 -14.84 14.62
N GLU A 330 -32.70 -13.66 15.07
CA GLU A 330 -32.28 -13.11 16.34
C GLU A 330 -33.40 -13.27 17.37
N VAL A 331 -33.16 -14.05 18.42
CA VAL A 331 -34.14 -14.31 19.47
C VAL A 331 -33.66 -13.82 20.82
N LYS A 332 -34.61 -13.35 21.62
CA LYS A 332 -34.39 -12.85 22.97
C LYS A 332 -34.52 -14.02 23.94
N ALA A 333 -33.39 -14.49 24.46
CA ALA A 333 -33.36 -15.52 25.50
C ALA A 333 -33.40 -14.87 26.89
N ALA A 334 -34.21 -15.41 27.78
CA ALA A 334 -34.31 -14.89 29.13
C ALA A 334 -33.04 -15.22 29.95
N PRO A 335 -32.59 -14.34 30.86
CA PRO A 335 -31.36 -14.55 31.63
C PRO A 335 -31.35 -15.86 32.44
N GLN A 336 -32.51 -16.34 32.89
CA GLN A 336 -32.61 -17.60 33.62
C GLN A 336 -32.31 -18.85 32.76
N ASP A 337 -32.42 -18.75 31.43
CA ASP A 337 -32.29 -19.89 30.52
C ASP A 337 -30.90 -19.96 29.86
N ILE A 338 -30.01 -19.01 30.16
CA ILE A 338 -28.65 -18.95 29.58
C ILE A 338 -27.80 -20.17 29.92
N ASP A 339 -28.03 -20.82 31.07
CA ASP A 339 -27.33 -22.03 31.52
C ASP A 339 -27.62 -23.26 30.65
N GLN A 340 -28.68 -23.20 29.85
CA GLN A 340 -29.14 -24.27 28.98
C GLN A 340 -28.79 -24.04 27.51
N LEU A 341 -28.28 -22.86 27.16
CA LEU A 341 -27.97 -22.47 25.79
C LEU A 341 -26.49 -22.70 25.47
N SER A 342 -26.20 -23.21 24.28
CA SER A 342 -24.84 -23.44 23.80
C SER A 342 -24.76 -23.31 22.29
N ILE A 343 -23.62 -22.81 21.80
CA ILE A 343 -23.35 -22.70 20.37
C ILE A 343 -23.37 -24.09 19.73
N GLY A 344 -24.02 -24.22 18.57
CA GLY A 344 -24.20 -25.48 17.84
C GLY A 344 -25.47 -26.26 18.21
N GLN A 345 -26.27 -25.81 19.18
CA GLN A 345 -27.55 -26.43 19.50
C GLN A 345 -28.55 -26.32 18.35
N ARG A 346 -29.36 -27.37 18.15
CA ARG A 346 -30.46 -27.36 17.18
C ARG A 346 -31.64 -26.58 17.71
N ALA A 347 -32.19 -25.71 16.90
CA ALA A 347 -33.39 -24.95 17.17
C ALA A 347 -34.44 -25.21 16.09
N LEU A 348 -35.70 -25.37 16.50
CA LEU A 348 -36.84 -25.38 15.58
C LEU A 348 -37.38 -23.96 15.50
N LEU A 349 -37.39 -23.41 14.28
CA LEU A 349 -37.85 -22.06 13.98
C LEU A 349 -39.27 -22.11 13.43
N ARG A 350 -40.16 -21.37 14.08
CA ARG A 350 -41.56 -21.21 13.70
C ARG A 350 -41.83 -19.75 13.36
N PHE A 351 -42.02 -19.47 12.07
CA PHE A 351 -42.31 -18.13 11.59
C PHE A 351 -43.81 -17.82 11.81
N THR A 352 -44.11 -17.05 12.84
CA THR A 352 -45.50 -16.75 13.26
C THR A 352 -46.22 -15.79 12.31
N ALA A 353 -45.48 -15.17 11.38
CA ALA A 353 -46.04 -14.38 10.29
C ALA A 353 -46.81 -15.23 9.25
N PHE A 354 -46.56 -16.54 9.19
CA PHE A 354 -47.27 -17.45 8.30
C PHE A 354 -48.30 -18.31 9.06
N ASN A 355 -49.21 -18.96 8.32
CA ASN A 355 -50.23 -19.79 8.94
C ASN A 355 -49.59 -21.04 9.59
N VAL A 356 -49.71 -21.12 10.92
CA VAL A 356 -49.10 -22.12 11.80
C VAL A 356 -49.52 -23.56 11.43
N HIS A 357 -50.66 -23.75 10.76
CA HIS A 357 -51.17 -25.07 10.39
C HIS A 357 -50.65 -25.59 9.05
N THR A 358 -50.17 -24.70 8.18
CA THR A 358 -49.75 -25.04 6.81
C THR A 358 -48.26 -24.82 6.58
N THR A 359 -47.58 -24.14 7.49
CA THR A 359 -46.17 -23.77 7.34
C THR A 359 -45.30 -24.75 8.12
N PRO A 360 -44.37 -25.48 7.48
CA PRO A 360 -43.47 -26.39 8.16
C PRO A 360 -42.49 -25.63 9.07
N GLU A 361 -42.17 -26.23 10.21
CA GLU A 361 -41.09 -25.73 11.08
C GLU A 361 -39.75 -25.91 10.37
N THR A 362 -38.88 -24.91 10.49
CA THR A 362 -37.56 -24.90 9.86
C THR A 362 -36.50 -25.20 10.90
N GLU A 363 -35.62 -26.17 10.66
CA GLU A 363 -34.48 -26.39 11.56
C GLU A 363 -33.41 -25.30 11.37
N GLY A 364 -32.76 -24.92 12.46
CA GLY A 364 -31.61 -24.03 12.48
C GLY A 364 -30.61 -24.41 13.56
N MET A 365 -29.44 -23.81 13.54
CA MET A 365 -28.40 -24.02 14.55
C MET A 365 -28.07 -22.70 15.24
N VAL A 366 -27.90 -22.73 16.56
CA VAL A 366 -27.43 -21.59 17.34
C VAL A 366 -26.00 -21.27 16.90
N SER A 367 -25.82 -20.13 16.22
CA SER A 367 -24.53 -19.69 15.71
C SER A 367 -23.81 -18.76 16.68
N MET A 368 -24.56 -17.99 17.48
CA MET A 368 -24.00 -17.02 18.42
C MET A 368 -24.90 -16.85 19.65
N ILE A 369 -24.30 -16.64 20.80
CA ILE A 369 -24.96 -16.19 22.03
C ILE A 369 -24.19 -14.95 22.49
N ALA A 370 -24.88 -13.84 22.71
CA ALA A 370 -24.27 -12.60 23.18
C ALA A 370 -23.59 -12.82 24.54
N ALA A 371 -22.39 -12.25 24.71
CA ALA A 371 -21.63 -12.37 25.95
C ALA A 371 -22.21 -11.53 27.09
N ASP A 372 -23.03 -10.52 26.77
CA ASP A 372 -23.63 -9.60 27.72
C ASP A 372 -25.15 -9.47 27.49
N VAL A 373 -25.86 -9.08 28.54
CA VAL A 373 -27.30 -8.84 28.48
C VAL A 373 -27.60 -7.51 27.80
N THR A 374 -28.57 -7.52 26.90
CA THR A 374 -29.11 -6.31 26.30
C THR A 374 -30.40 -5.94 27.02
N ARG A 375 -30.60 -4.63 27.23
CA ARG A 375 -31.83 -4.10 27.81
C ARG A 375 -32.71 -3.52 26.72
N ASP A 376 -33.94 -3.99 26.63
CA ASP A 376 -34.94 -3.41 25.73
C ASP A 376 -35.26 -1.98 26.18
N GLN A 377 -35.06 -0.99 25.30
CA GLN A 377 -35.28 0.42 25.64
C GLN A 377 -36.76 0.75 25.88
N HIS A 378 -37.70 -0.06 25.36
CA HIS A 378 -39.13 0.18 25.49
C HIS A 378 -39.74 -0.60 26.67
N THR A 379 -39.44 -1.90 26.78
CA THR A 379 -40.04 -2.77 27.80
C THR A 379 -39.20 -2.89 29.08
N ASN A 380 -37.97 -2.36 29.06
CA ASN A 380 -37.01 -2.42 30.17
C ASN A 380 -36.57 -3.85 30.55
N GLU A 381 -36.93 -4.83 29.73
CA GLU A 381 -36.62 -6.25 29.89
C GLU A 381 -35.15 -6.51 29.57
N ILE A 382 -34.52 -7.37 30.36
CA ILE A 382 -33.12 -7.77 30.21
C ILE A 382 -33.11 -9.14 29.54
N TYR A 383 -32.41 -9.28 28.42
CA TYR A 383 -32.34 -10.53 27.65
C TYR A 383 -30.95 -10.75 27.06
N TYR A 384 -30.62 -12.01 26.76
CA TYR A 384 -29.47 -12.36 25.93
C TYR A 384 -29.90 -12.48 24.48
N THR A 385 -29.16 -11.82 23.59
CA THR A 385 -29.35 -11.99 22.16
C THR A 385 -28.76 -13.32 21.71
N VAL A 386 -29.58 -14.18 21.11
CA VAL A 386 -29.14 -15.45 20.53
C VAL A 386 -29.39 -15.42 19.02
N ARG A 387 -28.35 -15.69 18.24
CA ARG A 387 -28.45 -15.78 16.78
C ARG A 387 -28.53 -17.24 16.36
N ILE A 388 -29.51 -17.53 15.52
CA ILE A 388 -29.77 -18.86 14.97
C ILE A 388 -29.68 -18.75 13.45
N THR A 389 -28.81 -19.56 12.85
CA THR A 389 -28.70 -19.66 11.40
C THR A 389 -29.63 -20.79 10.93
N PRO A 390 -30.70 -20.49 10.16
CA PRO A 390 -31.59 -21.51 9.60
C PRO A 390 -30.86 -22.38 8.58
N ASP A 391 -31.24 -23.65 8.48
CA ASP A 391 -30.68 -24.55 7.47
C ASP A 391 -31.19 -24.16 6.06
N PRO A 392 -30.30 -23.85 5.09
CA PRO A 392 -30.68 -23.50 3.72
C PRO A 392 -31.51 -24.57 3.00
N HIS A 393 -31.38 -25.84 3.36
CA HIS A 393 -32.16 -26.93 2.77
C HIS A 393 -33.59 -26.96 3.30
N GLU A 394 -33.78 -26.67 4.59
CA GLU A 394 -35.09 -26.59 5.23
C GLU A 394 -35.84 -25.33 4.81
N LEU A 395 -35.13 -24.21 4.62
CA LEU A 395 -35.70 -22.97 4.08
C LEU A 395 -36.35 -23.15 2.71
N LYS A 396 -35.81 -24.02 1.84
CA LYS A 396 -36.41 -24.32 0.54
C LYS A 396 -37.76 -25.05 0.63
N LYS A 397 -38.06 -25.71 1.75
CA LYS A 397 -39.35 -26.37 1.99
C LYS A 397 -40.49 -25.39 2.23
N LEU A 398 -40.18 -24.13 2.55
CA LEU A 398 -41.16 -23.04 2.65
C LEU A 398 -41.73 -22.62 1.27
N GLY A 399 -41.16 -23.14 0.17
CA GLY A 399 -41.72 -22.98 -1.18
C GLY A 399 -41.70 -21.54 -1.68
N ALA A 400 -42.88 -21.00 -1.98
CA ALA A 400 -43.07 -19.64 -2.53
C ALA A 400 -43.11 -18.53 -1.45
N LEU A 401 -42.98 -18.88 -0.17
CA LEU A 401 -43.00 -17.92 0.93
C LEU A 401 -41.61 -17.27 1.08
N SER A 402 -41.49 -15.99 0.72
CA SER A 402 -40.25 -15.23 0.89
C SER A 402 -40.12 -14.73 2.32
N LEU A 403 -39.02 -15.06 2.98
CA LEU A 403 -38.65 -14.43 4.24
C LEU A 403 -38.13 -13.01 3.98
N ALA A 404 -38.39 -12.09 4.90
CA ALA A 404 -38.01 -10.69 4.85
C ALA A 404 -37.52 -10.26 6.24
N PRO A 405 -36.51 -9.36 6.32
CA PRO A 405 -36.05 -8.82 7.60
C PRO A 405 -37.19 -8.17 8.38
N GLY A 406 -37.19 -8.34 9.70
CA GLY A 406 -38.20 -7.85 10.63
C GLY A 406 -39.37 -8.81 10.90
N MET A 407 -39.44 -9.98 10.26
CA MET A 407 -40.53 -10.94 10.51
C MET A 407 -40.43 -11.58 11.90
N PRO A 408 -41.54 -11.70 12.66
CA PRO A 408 -41.53 -12.37 13.95
C PRO A 408 -41.36 -13.87 13.82
N VAL A 409 -40.58 -14.44 14.73
CA VAL A 409 -40.25 -15.87 14.77
C VAL A 409 -40.15 -16.35 16.21
N GLU A 410 -40.66 -17.56 16.44
CA GLU A 410 -40.50 -18.31 17.68
C GLU A 410 -39.44 -19.38 17.48
N ALA A 411 -38.41 -19.39 18.31
CA ALA A 411 -37.40 -20.42 18.31
C ALA A 411 -37.57 -21.34 19.51
N PHE A 412 -37.63 -22.65 19.24
CA PHE A 412 -37.58 -23.72 20.21
C PHE A 412 -36.18 -24.30 20.20
N ILE A 413 -35.32 -23.79 21.07
CA ILE A 413 -33.91 -24.21 21.16
C ILE A 413 -33.86 -25.48 22.01
N ARG A 414 -33.41 -26.60 21.42
CA ARG A 414 -33.35 -27.88 22.14
C ARG A 414 -32.28 -27.81 23.22
N THR A 415 -32.69 -28.04 24.46
CA THR A 415 -31.77 -28.12 25.59
C THR A 415 -31.17 -29.53 25.70
N GLY A 416 -30.05 -29.65 26.41
CA GLY A 416 -29.41 -30.95 26.60
C GLY A 416 -30.35 -31.97 27.23
N ASP A 417 -30.27 -33.20 26.75
CA ASP A 417 -31.04 -34.33 27.27
C ASP A 417 -30.75 -34.52 28.77
N ARG A 418 -31.78 -34.37 29.60
CA ARG A 418 -31.68 -34.55 31.05
C ARG A 418 -32.49 -35.76 31.49
N LYS A 419 -31.89 -36.57 32.36
CA LYS A 419 -32.56 -37.69 33.03
C LYS A 419 -33.64 -37.17 33.98
N VAL A 420 -34.77 -37.87 34.06
CA VAL A 420 -35.89 -37.50 34.97
C VAL A 420 -35.40 -37.34 36.42
N LEU A 421 -34.46 -38.18 36.85
CA LEU A 421 -33.85 -38.12 38.18
C LEU A 421 -33.12 -36.78 38.43
N SER A 422 -32.55 -36.15 37.41
CA SER A 422 -31.87 -34.85 37.52
C SER A 422 -32.86 -33.73 37.89
N TYR A 423 -34.06 -33.71 37.32
CA TYR A 423 -35.08 -32.71 37.65
C TYR A 423 -35.58 -32.83 39.11
N LEU A 424 -35.75 -34.05 39.61
CA LEU A 424 -36.17 -34.32 40.99
C LEU A 424 -35.08 -33.97 42.01
N MET A 425 -33.80 -34.21 41.67
CA MET A 425 -32.69 -34.03 42.60
C MET A 425 -32.07 -32.62 42.54
N LYS A 426 -32.16 -31.88 41.42
CA LYS A 426 -31.57 -30.54 41.25
C LYS A 426 -31.90 -29.55 42.40
N PRO A 427 -33.14 -29.43 42.89
CA PRO A 427 -33.46 -28.50 43.99
C PRO A 427 -32.75 -28.89 45.29
N LEU A 428 -32.59 -30.20 45.54
CA LEU A 428 -31.95 -30.73 46.75
C LEU A 428 -30.43 -30.52 46.69
N THR A 429 -29.81 -30.76 45.53
CA THR A 429 -28.37 -30.49 45.34
C THR A 429 -28.06 -28.99 45.32
N ASP A 430 -28.89 -28.15 44.69
CA ASP A 430 -28.68 -26.70 44.67
C ASP A 430 -28.87 -26.04 46.05
N GLN A 431 -29.72 -26.63 46.90
CA GLN A 431 -29.85 -26.21 48.31
C GLN A 431 -28.69 -26.72 49.17
N MET A 432 -28.23 -27.97 48.97
CA MET A 432 -27.04 -28.47 49.66
C MET A 432 -25.79 -27.65 49.29
N MET A 433 -25.57 -27.35 48.01
CA MET A 433 -24.44 -26.52 47.58
C MET A 433 -24.55 -25.08 48.09
N ARG A 434 -25.75 -24.51 48.24
CA ARG A 434 -25.94 -23.20 48.90
C ARG A 434 -25.61 -23.26 50.39
N ALA A 435 -26.03 -24.31 51.10
CA ALA A 435 -25.75 -24.48 52.52
C ALA A 435 -24.25 -24.70 52.83
N PHE A 436 -23.49 -25.26 51.89
CA PHE A 436 -22.04 -25.45 52.03
C PHE A 436 -21.19 -24.25 51.58
N ARG A 437 -21.80 -23.19 51.03
CA ARG A 437 -21.09 -22.02 50.48
C ARG A 437 -21.24 -20.75 51.33
N ASP A 438 -22.02 -20.82 52.41
CA ASP A 438 -22.19 -19.77 53.43
C ASP A 438 -21.44 -20.10 54.75
N GLN A 439 -20.25 -20.69 54.65
CA GLN A 439 -19.22 -20.66 55.71
C GLN A 439 -17.91 -20.10 55.18
#